data_AF-A0A6P7R9E2-F1
#
_entry.id   AF-A0A6P7R9E2-F1
#
_cell.length_a   1.000
_cell.length_b   1.000
_cell.length_c   1.000
_cell.angle_alpha   90.00
_cell.angle_beta   90.00
_cell.angle_gamma   90.00
#
_symmetry.space_group_name_H-M   'P 1'
#
loop_
_entity.id
_entity.type
_entity.pdbx_description
1 polymer ?
#
loop_
_entity_poly.entity_id
_entity_poly.type
_entity_poly.pdbx_seq_one_letter_code
_entity_poly.pdbx_strand_id
1 'polypeptide(L)'
;MTIHREPLTEAKVVLQGCRQHYFTVNFSNDSQKTLELRTEDAKDCEEWVAAIARASYKILATEHEALMQKYLHLLQVVETEKTVAKQLRQQLEDGEVEIERLKTEVQSFLRGWLCRRKWKNIIQDYIRSPHADSMRKRNQVVFSMLEAEAEYVQQLHILVNNFLRPLRMAASSKKPPITHDDVSSIFLNSETIMFLHQIFYQGLKARISSWPTLVLGE
;
A
#
# COMPACT_ATOMS: atom_id res chain seq x y z
N MET A 1 -22.29 -57.63 -16.69
CA MET A 1 -22.71 -58.65 -17.68
C MET A 1 -21.56 -58.78 -18.66
N THR A 2 -20.64 -59.69 -18.36
CA THR A 2 -19.31 -59.76 -18.96
C THR A 2 -19.40 -60.58 -20.24
N ILE A 3 -19.37 -59.90 -21.39
CA ILE A 3 -19.37 -60.54 -22.71
C ILE A 3 -17.90 -60.72 -23.11
N HIS A 4 -17.36 -61.93 -22.91
CA HIS A 4 -16.08 -62.32 -23.49
C HIS A 4 -16.25 -62.40 -25.02
N ARG A 5 -15.60 -61.49 -25.76
CA ARG A 5 -15.54 -61.50 -27.23
C ARG A 5 -14.11 -61.74 -27.66
N GLU A 6 -13.79 -62.99 -27.99
CA GLU A 6 -12.52 -63.37 -28.60
C GLU A 6 -12.59 -63.25 -30.13
N PRO A 7 -11.53 -62.75 -30.80
CA PRO A 7 -11.65 -62.28 -32.17
C PRO A 7 -11.23 -63.30 -33.23
N LEU A 8 -11.91 -63.22 -34.37
CA LEU A 8 -11.59 -63.87 -35.65
C LEU A 8 -10.32 -63.26 -36.24
N THR A 9 -9.32 -64.07 -36.65
CA THR A 9 -8.42 -63.77 -37.78
C THR A 9 -7.38 -64.88 -38.02
N GLU A 10 -7.59 -65.71 -39.04
CA GLU A 10 -6.53 -66.18 -39.94
C GLU A 10 -7.16 -66.79 -41.20
N ALA A 11 -7.01 -66.13 -42.35
CA ALA A 11 -7.31 -66.70 -43.65
C ALA A 11 -6.03 -67.34 -44.19
N LYS A 12 -5.97 -68.68 -44.24
CA LYS A 12 -4.86 -69.40 -44.89
C LYS A 12 -5.26 -69.74 -46.32
N VAL A 13 -4.46 -69.25 -47.27
CA VAL A 13 -4.61 -69.56 -48.70
C VAL A 13 -3.82 -70.84 -48.99
N VAL A 14 -4.51 -71.89 -49.44
CA VAL A 14 -3.89 -73.12 -49.95
C VAL A 14 -4.24 -73.23 -51.43
N LEU A 15 -3.25 -73.04 -52.30
CA LEU A 15 -3.41 -73.19 -53.74
C LEU A 15 -3.03 -74.62 -54.14
N GLN A 16 -4.00 -75.45 -54.50
CA GLN A 16 -3.77 -76.75 -55.11
C GLN A 16 -4.55 -76.88 -56.42
N GLY A 17 -3.85 -77.31 -57.47
CA GLY A 17 -4.22 -77.15 -58.87
C GLY A 17 -5.54 -77.81 -59.33
N CYS A 18 -6.00 -77.31 -60.48
CA CYS A 18 -7.23 -77.57 -61.25
C CYS A 18 -8.41 -76.60 -61.02
N ARG A 19 -8.43 -75.51 -61.80
CA ARG A 19 -9.61 -74.69 -62.23
C ARG A 19 -10.68 -74.32 -61.19
N GLN A 20 -10.35 -74.19 -59.89
CA GLN A 20 -11.26 -73.62 -58.90
C GLN A 20 -10.46 -72.79 -57.90
N HIS A 21 -10.63 -71.46 -57.94
CA HIS A 21 -9.99 -70.54 -56.99
C HIS A 21 -10.89 -70.45 -55.76
N TYR A 22 -10.44 -70.93 -54.61
CA TYR A 22 -11.27 -70.96 -53.40
C TYR A 22 -10.48 -70.51 -52.17
N PHE A 23 -11.18 -69.99 -51.18
CA PHE A 23 -10.63 -69.64 -49.87
C PHE A 23 -11.61 -70.05 -48.76
N THR A 24 -11.09 -70.25 -47.56
CA THR A 24 -11.89 -70.67 -46.40
C THR A 24 -11.90 -69.60 -45.31
N VAL A 25 -13.08 -69.39 -44.72
CA VAL A 25 -13.26 -68.50 -43.57
C VAL A 25 -13.53 -69.37 -42.35
N ASN A 26 -12.59 -69.35 -41.42
CA ASN A 26 -12.69 -70.06 -40.15
C ASN A 26 -13.23 -69.14 -39.07
N PHE A 27 -14.18 -69.65 -38.29
CA PHE A 27 -14.71 -68.92 -37.15
C PHE A 27 -13.97 -69.30 -35.87
N SER A 28 -13.74 -68.33 -34.98
CA SER A 28 -13.05 -68.55 -33.70
C SER A 28 -13.90 -69.28 -32.66
N ASN A 29 -15.19 -69.48 -32.93
CA ASN A 29 -16.08 -70.31 -32.11
C ASN A 29 -16.15 -71.72 -32.72
N ASP A 30 -15.65 -72.72 -32.00
CA ASP A 30 -15.55 -74.12 -32.44
C ASP A 30 -16.89 -74.76 -32.87
N SER A 31 -18.02 -74.14 -32.51
CA SER A 31 -19.35 -74.59 -32.90
C SER A 31 -19.79 -74.13 -34.31
N GLN A 32 -19.06 -73.22 -34.96
CA GLN A 32 -19.37 -72.73 -36.31
C GLN A 32 -18.54 -73.47 -37.37
N LYS A 33 -19.24 -74.05 -38.35
CA LYS A 33 -18.61 -74.70 -39.50
C LYS A 33 -17.83 -73.69 -40.34
N THR A 34 -16.62 -74.07 -40.76
CA THR A 34 -15.82 -73.36 -41.77
C THR A 34 -16.62 -73.14 -43.04
N LEU A 35 -16.58 -71.92 -43.57
CA LEU A 35 -17.18 -71.60 -44.86
C LEU A 35 -16.12 -71.71 -45.96
N GLU A 36 -16.43 -72.46 -47.01
CA GLU A 36 -15.62 -72.55 -48.23
C GLU A 36 -16.28 -71.70 -49.32
N LEU A 37 -15.54 -70.72 -49.84
CA LEU A 37 -16.02 -69.78 -50.85
C LEU A 37 -15.20 -69.99 -52.13
N ARG A 38 -15.90 -70.20 -53.24
CA ARG A 38 -15.29 -70.45 -54.56
C ARG A 38 -15.51 -69.26 -55.48
N THR A 39 -14.51 -68.99 -56.30
CA THR A 39 -14.44 -67.87 -57.25
C THR A 39 -13.91 -68.38 -58.59
N GLU A 40 -14.27 -67.71 -59.67
CA GLU A 40 -13.90 -68.12 -61.02
C GLU A 40 -12.47 -67.66 -61.38
N ASP A 41 -12.02 -66.53 -60.84
CA ASP A 41 -10.68 -65.93 -61.06
C ASP A 41 -9.86 -65.85 -59.76
N ALA A 42 -8.53 -66.06 -59.87
CA ALA A 42 -7.57 -65.88 -58.78
C ALA A 42 -7.58 -64.43 -58.28
N LYS A 43 -7.74 -63.48 -59.19
CA LYS A 43 -7.80 -62.05 -58.86
C LYS A 43 -9.01 -61.73 -58.00
N ASP A 44 -10.17 -62.32 -58.32
CA ASP A 44 -11.39 -62.16 -57.53
C ASP A 44 -11.22 -62.79 -56.15
N CYS A 45 -10.60 -63.98 -56.06
CA CYS A 45 -10.26 -64.60 -54.78
C CYS A 45 -9.40 -63.67 -53.89
N GLU A 46 -8.35 -63.08 -54.46
CA GLU A 46 -7.47 -62.15 -53.75
C GLU A 46 -8.18 -60.85 -53.35
N GLU A 47 -9.01 -60.28 -54.22
CA GLU A 47 -9.80 -59.08 -53.92
C GLU A 47 -10.81 -59.34 -52.80
N TRP A 48 -11.47 -60.50 -52.79
CA TRP A 48 -12.42 -60.91 -51.74
C TRP A 48 -11.73 -61.16 -50.41
N VAL A 49 -10.61 -61.87 -50.40
CA VAL A 49 -9.81 -62.09 -49.18
C VAL A 49 -9.29 -60.76 -48.65
N ALA A 50 -8.81 -59.86 -49.52
CA ALA A 50 -8.38 -58.53 -49.14
C ALA A 50 -9.53 -57.66 -48.62
N ALA A 51 -10.74 -57.78 -49.19
CA ALA A 51 -11.93 -57.08 -48.72
C ALA A 51 -12.40 -57.58 -47.35
N ILE A 52 -12.41 -58.90 -47.14
CA ILE A 52 -12.79 -59.53 -45.86
C ILE A 52 -11.78 -59.20 -44.76
N ALA A 53 -10.47 -59.23 -45.06
CA ALA A 53 -9.44 -58.83 -44.11
C ALA A 53 -9.55 -57.35 -43.72
N ARG A 54 -9.87 -56.47 -44.68
CA ARG A 54 -10.14 -55.04 -44.44
C ARG A 54 -11.42 -54.79 -43.65
N ALA A 55 -12.42 -55.67 -43.76
CA ALA A 55 -13.70 -55.56 -43.05
C ALA A 55 -13.70 -56.22 -41.65
N SER A 56 -12.52 -56.52 -41.08
CA SER A 56 -12.42 -57.21 -39.78
C SER A 56 -13.00 -56.38 -38.63
N TYR A 57 -14.01 -56.94 -37.95
CA TYR A 57 -14.63 -56.34 -36.76
C TYR A 57 -13.63 -56.07 -35.63
N LYS A 58 -12.57 -56.89 -35.52
CA LYS A 58 -11.50 -56.68 -34.52
C LYS A 58 -10.77 -55.36 -34.75
N ILE A 59 -10.39 -55.10 -36.01
CA ILE A 59 -9.70 -53.86 -36.39
C ILE A 59 -10.62 -52.67 -36.10
N LEU A 60 -11.88 -52.75 -36.55
CA LEU A 60 -12.88 -51.71 -36.29
C LEU A 60 -13.11 -51.45 -34.79
N ALA A 61 -13.13 -52.49 -33.95
CA ALA A 61 -13.29 -52.36 -32.51
C ALA A 61 -12.08 -51.68 -31.85
N THR A 62 -10.85 -52.04 -32.27
CA THR A 62 -9.63 -51.40 -31.77
C THR A 62 -9.51 -49.94 -32.20
N GLU A 63 -9.91 -49.62 -33.44
CA GLU A 63 -9.98 -48.25 -33.92
C GLU A 63 -11.03 -47.44 -33.16
N HIS A 64 -12.19 -48.03 -32.88
CA HIS A 64 -13.24 -47.41 -32.07
C HIS A 64 -12.75 -47.11 -30.65
N GLU A 65 -12.03 -48.03 -30.00
CA GLU A 65 -11.45 -47.80 -28.67
C GLU A 65 -10.36 -46.71 -28.70
N ALA A 66 -9.46 -46.73 -29.69
CA ALA A 66 -8.46 -45.69 -29.87
C ALA A 66 -9.09 -44.31 -30.14
N LEU A 67 -10.18 -44.26 -30.91
CA LEU A 67 -10.94 -43.03 -31.15
C LEU A 67 -11.63 -42.54 -29.87
N MET A 68 -12.21 -43.45 -29.09
CA MET A 68 -12.83 -43.12 -27.81
C MET A 68 -11.80 -42.52 -26.82
N GLN A 69 -10.59 -43.07 -26.76
CA GLN A 69 -9.49 -42.51 -25.95
C GLN A 69 -9.10 -41.10 -26.42
N LYS A 70 -8.99 -40.86 -27.74
CA LYS A 70 -8.72 -39.53 -28.29
C LYS A 70 -9.84 -38.53 -27.96
N TYR A 71 -11.09 -38.97 -28.03
CA TYR A 71 -12.25 -38.16 -27.66
C TYR A 71 -12.22 -37.74 -26.18
N LEU A 72 -11.94 -38.69 -25.28
CA LEU A 72 -11.79 -38.40 -23.85
C LEU A 72 -10.64 -37.41 -23.57
N HIS A 73 -9.49 -37.59 -24.23
CA HIS A 73 -8.37 -36.66 -24.08
C HIS A 73 -8.73 -35.24 -24.55
N LEU A 74 -9.39 -35.11 -25.70
CA LEU A 74 -9.87 -33.82 -26.20
C LEU A 74 -10.83 -33.14 -25.21
N LEU A 75 -11.76 -33.90 -24.61
CA LEU A 75 -12.64 -33.35 -23.57
C LEU A 75 -11.86 -32.80 -22.38
N GLN A 76 -10.83 -33.54 -21.93
CA GLN A 76 -9.98 -33.08 -20.82
C GLN A 76 -9.21 -31.81 -21.19
N VAL A 77 -8.63 -31.73 -22.39
CA VAL A 77 -7.93 -30.53 -22.87
C VAL A 77 -8.88 -29.35 -22.88
N VAL A 78 -10.07 -29.48 -23.48
CA VAL A 78 -11.07 -28.41 -23.54
C VAL A 78 -11.51 -27.97 -22.15
N GLU A 79 -11.68 -28.89 -21.20
CA GLU A 79 -12.04 -28.53 -19.83
C GLU A 79 -10.90 -27.79 -19.11
N THR A 80 -9.65 -28.20 -19.31
CA THR A 80 -8.49 -27.47 -18.78
C THR A 80 -8.35 -26.08 -19.42
N GLU A 81 -8.58 -25.94 -20.72
CA GLU A 81 -8.58 -24.63 -21.39
C GLU A 81 -9.67 -23.71 -20.85
N LYS A 82 -10.87 -24.23 -20.59
CA LYS A 82 -11.96 -23.45 -19.97
C LYS A 82 -11.58 -22.94 -18.58
N THR A 83 -10.99 -23.80 -17.75
CA THR A 83 -10.59 -23.41 -16.39
C THR A 83 -9.46 -22.37 -16.41
N VAL A 84 -8.45 -22.55 -17.27
CA VAL A 84 -7.38 -21.56 -17.49
C VAL A 84 -7.94 -20.24 -18.02
N ALA A 85 -8.83 -20.27 -19.02
CA ALA A 85 -9.44 -19.07 -19.57
C ALA A 85 -10.26 -18.30 -18.52
N LYS A 86 -10.97 -19.02 -17.64
CA LYS A 86 -11.70 -18.41 -16.52
C LYS A 86 -10.73 -17.77 -15.51
N GLN A 87 -9.65 -18.45 -15.17
CA GLN A 87 -8.63 -17.92 -14.25
C GLN A 87 -7.96 -16.66 -14.81
N LEU A 88 -7.61 -16.65 -16.10
CA LEU A 88 -7.01 -15.48 -16.75
C LEU A 88 -7.97 -14.28 -16.75
N ARG A 89 -9.27 -14.50 -17.01
CA ARG A 89 -10.28 -13.43 -16.92
C ARG A 89 -10.37 -12.86 -15.51
N GLN A 90 -10.41 -13.73 -14.49
CA GLN A 90 -10.43 -13.28 -13.10
C GLN A 90 -9.18 -12.47 -12.75
N GLN A 91 -7.99 -12.92 -13.17
CA GLN A 91 -6.75 -12.19 -12.93
C GLN A 91 -6.73 -10.80 -13.59
N LEU A 92 -7.32 -10.67 -14.77
CA LEU A 92 -7.46 -9.37 -15.44
C LEU A 92 -8.40 -8.44 -14.68
N GLU A 93 -9.56 -8.95 -14.24
CA GLU A 93 -10.53 -8.19 -13.45
C GLU A 93 -9.93 -7.76 -12.10
N ASP A 94 -9.27 -8.67 -11.37
CA ASP A 94 -8.59 -8.38 -10.11
C ASP A 94 -7.47 -7.33 -10.30
N GLY A 95 -6.71 -7.45 -11.39
CA GLY A 95 -5.68 -6.49 -11.76
C GLY A 95 -6.23 -5.10 -12.07
N GLU A 96 -7.37 -5.00 -12.76
CA GLU A 96 -8.04 -3.73 -13.04
C GLU A 96 -8.54 -3.06 -11.75
N VAL A 97 -9.13 -3.83 -10.84
CA VAL A 97 -9.57 -3.33 -9.52
C VAL A 97 -8.38 -2.79 -8.72
N GLU A 98 -7.26 -3.51 -8.69
CA GLU A 98 -6.05 -3.08 -7.98
C GLU A 98 -5.45 -1.81 -8.60
N ILE A 99 -5.45 -1.69 -9.93
CA ILE A 99 -5.02 -0.48 -10.63
C ILE A 99 -5.89 0.73 -10.23
N GLU A 100 -7.21 0.57 -10.21
CA GLU A 100 -8.11 1.65 -9.80
C GLU A 100 -7.97 2.04 -8.32
N ARG A 101 -7.75 1.04 -7.46
CA ARG A 101 -7.43 1.28 -6.05
C ARG A 101 -6.13 2.08 -5.90
N LEU A 102 -5.05 1.64 -6.55
CA LEU A 102 -3.74 2.32 -6.49
C LEU A 102 -3.82 3.75 -7.04
N LYS A 103 -4.53 3.97 -8.16
CA LYS A 103 -4.78 5.31 -8.69
C LYS A 103 -5.43 6.21 -7.63
N THR A 104 -6.44 5.71 -6.93
CA THR A 104 -7.16 6.45 -5.89
C THR A 104 -6.23 6.78 -4.71
N GLU A 105 -5.46 5.79 -4.23
CA GLU A 105 -4.49 5.99 -3.16
C GLU A 105 -3.45 7.05 -3.52
N VAL A 106 -2.85 6.96 -4.72
CA VAL A 106 -1.86 7.93 -5.22
C VAL A 106 -2.46 9.32 -5.35
N GLN A 107 -3.67 9.46 -5.91
CA GLN A 107 -4.34 10.75 -6.01
C GLN A 107 -4.60 11.39 -4.64
N SER A 108 -5.07 10.60 -3.67
CA SER A 108 -5.31 11.09 -2.31
C SER A 108 -4.02 11.53 -1.63
N PHE A 109 -2.94 10.77 -1.80
CA PHE A 109 -1.62 11.08 -1.28
C PHE A 109 -1.08 12.38 -1.87
N LEU A 110 -1.11 12.53 -3.19
CA LEU A 110 -0.64 13.73 -3.88
C LEU A 110 -1.45 14.96 -3.49
N ARG A 111 -2.78 14.83 -3.36
CA ARG A 111 -3.64 15.92 -2.88
C ARG A 111 -3.26 16.34 -1.47
N GLY A 112 -3.09 15.39 -0.55
CA GLY A 112 -2.65 15.66 0.83
C GLY A 112 -1.27 16.30 0.89
N TRP A 113 -0.32 15.80 0.09
CA TRP A 113 1.02 16.37 -0.02
C TRP A 113 1.01 17.79 -0.56
N LEU A 114 0.23 18.07 -1.60
CA LEU A 114 0.13 19.41 -2.18
C LEU A 114 -0.50 20.40 -1.19
N CYS A 115 -1.53 19.98 -0.43
CA CYS A 115 -2.11 20.79 0.64
C CYS A 115 -1.05 21.15 1.71
N ARG A 116 -0.28 20.17 2.19
CA ARG A 116 0.80 20.40 3.16
C ARG A 116 1.88 21.33 2.60
N ARG A 117 2.27 21.14 1.35
CA ARG A 117 3.27 22.00 0.68
C ARG A 117 2.78 23.44 0.51
N LYS A 118 1.54 23.63 0.06
CA LYS A 118 0.92 24.96 -0.05
C LYS A 118 0.84 25.66 1.31
N TRP A 119 0.40 24.94 2.34
CA TRP A 119 0.34 25.46 3.70
C TRP A 119 1.72 25.88 4.22
N LYS A 120 2.74 25.03 4.02
CA LYS A 120 4.12 25.34 4.36
C LYS A 120 4.60 26.63 3.66
N ASN A 121 4.29 26.81 2.38
CA ASN A 121 4.65 28.03 1.65
C ASN A 121 3.93 29.27 2.22
N ILE A 122 2.62 29.19 2.43
CA ILE A 122 1.83 30.31 3.00
C ILE A 122 2.39 30.75 4.36
N ILE A 123 2.69 29.78 5.24
CA ILE A 123 3.31 30.08 6.53
C ILE A 123 4.67 30.73 6.35
N GLN A 124 5.52 30.18 5.49
CA GLN A 124 6.86 30.75 5.25
C GLN A 124 6.79 32.18 4.69
N ASP A 125 5.88 32.43 3.76
CA ASP A 125 5.65 33.75 3.19
C ASP A 125 5.15 34.73 4.26
N TYR A 126 4.26 34.29 5.15
CA TYR A 126 3.85 35.08 6.31
C TYR A 126 5.02 35.38 7.26
N ILE A 127 5.80 34.37 7.64
CA ILE A 127 6.94 34.51 8.57
C ILE A 127 7.99 35.47 8.01
N ARG A 128 8.20 35.48 6.68
CA ARG A 128 9.13 36.36 5.96
C ARG A 128 8.50 37.70 5.56
N SER A 129 7.22 37.91 5.87
CA SER A 129 6.52 39.14 5.48
C SER A 129 7.04 40.34 6.29
N PRO A 130 7.12 41.54 5.68
CA PRO A 130 7.49 42.77 6.39
C PRO A 130 6.59 43.06 7.60
N HIS A 131 5.32 42.65 7.53
CA HIS A 131 4.37 42.79 8.63
C HIS A 131 4.75 41.92 9.83
N ALA A 132 5.04 40.63 9.62
CA ALA A 132 5.48 39.74 10.69
C ALA A 132 6.81 40.19 11.31
N ASP A 133 7.75 40.68 10.48
CA ASP A 133 8.99 41.29 10.96
C ASP A 133 8.73 42.51 11.85
N SER A 134 7.86 43.42 11.41
CA SER A 134 7.47 44.60 12.18
C SER A 134 6.81 44.21 13.50
N MET A 135 5.91 43.22 13.50
CA MET A 135 5.29 42.72 14.72
C MET A 135 6.33 42.10 15.69
N ARG A 136 7.29 41.33 15.19
CA ARG A 136 8.39 40.79 16.01
C ARG A 136 9.20 41.90 16.65
N LYS A 137 9.62 42.91 15.87
CA LYS A 137 10.37 44.06 16.38
C LYS A 137 9.58 44.85 17.43
N ARG A 138 8.29 45.08 17.19
CA ARG A 138 7.39 45.72 18.15
C ARG A 138 7.34 44.96 19.47
N ASN A 139 7.13 43.64 19.40
CA ASN A 139 7.06 42.79 20.59
C ASN A 139 8.40 42.76 21.32
N GLN A 140 9.52 42.67 20.60
CA GLN A 140 10.87 42.70 21.18
C GLN A 140 11.10 43.97 22.01
N VAL A 141 10.73 45.15 21.50
CA VAL A 141 10.88 46.41 22.23
C VAL A 141 10.02 46.43 23.49
N VAL A 142 8.78 45.96 23.40
CA VAL A 142 7.85 45.94 24.56
C VAL A 142 8.35 44.99 25.65
N PHE A 143 8.82 43.80 25.30
CA PHE A 143 9.37 42.86 26.28
C PHE A 143 10.67 43.36 26.89
N SER A 144 11.57 43.91 26.07
CA SER A 144 12.81 44.54 26.55
C SER A 144 12.53 45.70 27.50
N MET A 145 11.50 46.51 27.25
CA MET A 145 11.08 47.58 28.16
C MET A 145 10.59 47.04 29.51
N LEU A 146 9.81 45.95 29.52
CA LEU A 146 9.36 45.34 30.78
C LEU A 146 10.53 44.78 31.59
N GLU A 147 11.44 44.07 30.92
CA GLU A 147 12.64 43.51 31.56
C GLU A 147 13.52 44.62 32.15
N ALA A 148 13.79 45.67 31.37
CA ALA A 148 14.57 46.82 31.83
C ALA A 148 13.91 47.51 33.03
N GLU A 149 12.58 47.69 33.01
CA GLU A 149 11.86 48.27 34.14
C GLU A 149 11.92 47.37 35.38
N ALA A 150 11.83 46.05 35.22
CA ALA A 150 11.96 45.10 36.32
C ALA A 150 13.35 45.20 36.99
N GLU A 151 14.41 45.25 36.17
CA GLU A 151 15.79 45.40 36.64
C GLU A 151 15.99 46.75 37.34
N TYR A 152 15.46 47.84 36.77
CA TYR A 152 15.57 49.17 37.34
C TYR A 152 14.87 49.28 38.71
N VAL A 153 13.65 48.75 38.82
CA VAL A 153 12.92 48.68 40.10
C VAL A 153 13.70 47.85 41.12
N GLN A 154 14.30 46.73 40.70
CA GLN A 154 15.12 45.90 41.58
C GLN A 154 16.35 46.65 42.11
N GLN A 155 17.03 47.43 41.26
CA GLN A 155 18.16 48.25 41.67
C GLN A 155 17.73 49.36 42.65
N LEU A 156 16.62 50.04 42.39
CA LEU A 156 16.05 51.03 43.31
C LEU A 156 15.65 50.39 44.65
N HIS A 157 15.10 49.18 44.61
CA HIS A 157 14.77 48.42 45.81
C HIS A 157 16.02 48.14 46.65
N ILE A 158 17.12 47.72 46.03
CA ILE A 158 18.41 47.52 46.71
C ILE A 158 18.94 48.84 47.28
N LEU A 159 18.95 49.91 46.48
CA LEU A 159 19.39 51.24 46.91
C LEU A 159 18.64 51.70 48.18
N VAL A 160 17.31 51.58 48.17
CA VAL A 160 16.48 52.06 49.26
C VAL A 160 16.59 51.14 50.49
N ASN A 161 16.48 49.82 50.31
CA ASN A 161 16.38 48.89 51.43
C ASN A 161 17.72 48.52 52.05
N ASN A 162 18.79 48.47 51.26
CA ASN A 162 20.09 48.03 51.76
C ASN A 162 21.01 49.20 52.13
N PHE A 163 20.76 50.40 51.59
CA PHE A 163 21.59 51.58 51.87
C PHE A 163 20.80 52.70 52.56
N LEU A 164 19.79 53.28 51.92
CA LEU A 164 19.07 54.44 52.45
C LEU A 164 18.44 54.17 53.81
N ARG A 165 17.62 53.11 53.94
CA ARG A 165 16.91 52.79 55.18
C ARG A 165 17.87 52.51 56.35
N PRO A 166 18.90 51.64 56.21
CA PRO A 166 19.90 51.44 57.26
C PRO A 166 20.66 52.72 57.66
N LEU A 167 21.06 53.56 56.69
CA LEU A 167 21.77 54.82 56.99
C LEU A 167 20.87 55.85 57.66
N ARG A 168 19.61 55.94 57.24
CA ARG A 168 18.61 56.79 57.91
C ARG A 168 18.37 56.33 59.35
N MET A 169 18.35 55.03 59.61
CA MET A 169 18.29 54.48 60.97
C MET A 169 19.55 54.81 61.79
N ALA A 170 20.75 54.70 61.19
CA ALA A 170 22.01 55.04 61.85
C ALA A 170 22.09 56.52 62.23
N ALA A 171 21.55 57.42 61.39
CA ALA A 171 21.45 58.85 61.64
C ALA A 171 20.56 59.20 62.86
N SER A 172 19.60 58.33 63.20
CA SER A 172 18.74 58.48 64.37
C SER A 172 19.33 57.88 65.66
N SER A 173 20.56 57.36 65.63
CA SER A 173 21.19 56.73 66.81
C SER A 173 21.69 57.77 67.83
N LYS A 174 21.96 57.33 69.07
CA LYS A 174 22.44 58.20 70.16
C LYS A 174 23.80 58.87 69.87
N LYS A 175 24.62 58.29 68.99
CA LYS A 175 25.90 58.82 68.52
C LYS A 175 25.97 58.58 67.01
N PRO A 176 25.34 59.44 66.19
CA PRO A 176 25.15 59.15 64.79
C PRO A 176 26.46 59.29 64.00
N PRO A 177 26.82 58.29 63.16
CA PRO A 177 28.00 58.38 62.30
C PRO A 177 27.78 59.26 61.06
N ILE A 178 26.52 59.61 60.77
CA ILE A 178 26.08 60.43 59.62
C ILE A 178 24.86 61.25 60.04
N THR A 179 24.71 62.48 59.52
CA THR A 179 23.54 63.31 59.85
C THR A 179 22.34 63.02 58.95
N HIS A 180 21.15 63.43 59.38
CA HIS A 180 19.94 63.32 58.55
C HIS A 180 20.03 64.17 57.27
N ASP A 181 20.73 65.31 57.31
CA ASP A 181 20.92 66.17 56.14
C ASP A 181 21.89 65.54 55.13
N ASP A 182 22.95 64.86 55.59
CA ASP A 182 23.86 64.10 54.71
C ASP A 182 23.11 62.97 54.00
N VAL A 183 22.30 62.19 54.73
CA VAL A 183 21.49 61.12 54.12
C VAL A 183 20.48 61.70 53.12
N SER A 184 19.83 62.82 53.46
CA SER A 184 18.81 63.43 52.61
C SER A 184 19.41 64.05 51.34
N SER A 185 20.61 64.63 51.43
CA SER A 185 21.32 65.19 50.27
C SER A 185 21.89 64.12 49.33
N ILE A 186 22.32 62.98 49.86
CA ILE A 186 22.85 61.85 49.06
C ILE A 186 21.72 61.11 48.34
N PHE A 187 20.64 60.76 49.05
CA PHE A 187 19.61 59.85 48.53
C PHE A 187 18.37 60.58 47.98
N LEU A 188 18.21 61.88 48.26
CA LEU A 188 17.14 62.73 47.74
C LEU A 188 15.76 62.04 47.84
N ASN A 189 14.99 62.08 46.76
CA ASN A 189 13.65 61.49 46.63
C ASN A 189 13.66 60.04 46.10
N SER A 190 14.77 59.31 46.23
CA SER A 190 14.92 57.93 45.72
C SER A 190 13.84 56.96 46.20
N GLU A 191 13.37 57.07 47.45
CA GLU A 191 12.30 56.22 47.98
C GLU A 191 10.96 56.48 47.28
N THR A 192 10.65 57.74 46.96
CA THR A 192 9.47 58.10 46.16
C THR A 192 9.60 57.60 44.73
N ILE A 193 10.78 57.75 44.12
CA ILE A 193 11.06 57.24 42.76
C ILE A 193 10.87 55.72 42.72
N MET A 194 11.41 54.97 43.69
CA MET A 194 11.21 53.53 43.80
C MET A 194 9.73 53.16 43.86
N PHE A 195 8.93 53.87 44.67
CA PHE A 195 7.49 53.60 44.76
C PHE A 195 6.75 53.85 43.43
N LEU A 196 7.04 54.95 42.74
CA LEU A 196 6.41 55.28 41.46
C LEU A 196 6.76 54.26 40.37
N HIS A 197 8.04 53.89 40.25
CA HIS A 197 8.49 52.88 39.30
C HIS A 197 7.94 51.49 39.65
N GLN A 198 7.81 51.16 40.94
CA GLN A 198 7.15 49.92 41.35
C GLN A 198 5.69 49.87 40.87
N ILE A 199 4.94 50.97 40.97
CA ILE A 199 3.57 51.06 40.43
C ILE A 199 3.59 50.91 38.91
N PHE A 200 4.48 51.63 38.23
CA PHE A 200 4.59 51.58 36.77
C PHE A 200 4.89 50.17 36.27
N TYR A 201 5.84 49.47 36.89
CA TYR A 201 6.17 48.08 36.57
C TYR A 201 4.96 47.15 36.73
N GLN A 202 4.20 47.27 37.81
CA GLN A 202 2.98 46.47 37.98
C GLN A 202 1.94 46.78 36.89
N GLY A 203 1.82 48.06 36.51
CA GLY A 203 1.00 48.49 35.39
C GLY A 203 1.43 47.87 34.07
N LEU A 204 2.73 47.90 33.74
CA LEU A 204 3.28 47.26 32.54
C LEU A 204 3.02 45.75 32.53
N LYS A 205 3.29 45.09 33.66
CA LYS A 205 3.07 43.64 33.81
C LYS A 205 1.61 43.26 33.57
N ALA A 206 0.66 43.99 34.14
CA ALA A 206 -0.77 43.77 33.93
C ALA A 206 -1.19 43.95 32.46
N ARG A 207 -0.61 44.94 31.76
CA ARG A 207 -0.86 45.17 30.34
C ARG A 207 -0.29 44.05 29.48
N ILE A 208 0.88 43.51 29.84
CA ILE A 208 1.52 42.42 29.12
C ILE A 208 0.74 41.10 29.28
N SER A 209 0.08 40.87 30.42
CA SER A 209 -0.80 39.70 30.60
C SER A 209 -1.95 39.60 29.58
N SER A 210 -2.34 40.71 28.96
CA SER A 210 -3.36 40.76 27.89
C SER A 210 -2.77 41.07 26.52
N TRP A 211 -1.45 40.97 26.36
CA TRP A 211 -0.79 41.29 25.10
C TRP A 211 -1.04 40.22 24.04
N PRO A 212 -1.40 40.61 22.80
CA PRO A 212 -1.66 39.66 21.73
C PRO A 212 -0.37 38.92 21.37
N THR A 213 -0.32 37.62 21.70
CA THR A 213 0.83 36.76 21.42
C THR A 213 0.44 35.75 20.36
N LEU A 214 1.12 35.80 19.22
CA LEU A 214 0.92 34.85 18.13
C LEU A 214 1.85 33.65 18.38
N VAL A 215 1.33 32.63 19.04
CA VAL A 215 2.05 31.38 19.29
C VAL A 215 1.92 30.52 18.04
N LEU A 216 2.96 30.54 17.20
CA LEU A 216 3.13 29.51 16.17
C LEU A 216 3.64 28.27 16.92
N GLY A 217 2.82 27.22 17.02
CA GLY A 217 3.16 26.01 17.77
C GLY A 217 4.54 25.45 17.38
N GLU A 218 5.27 24.94 18.37
CA GLU A 218 6.57 24.28 18.19
C GLU A 218 6.49 23.03 17.31
#